data_AF-A0A2V1AEV9-F1
#
_entry.id   AF-A0A2V1AEV9-F1
#
_cell.length_a   1.000
_cell.length_b   1.000
_cell.length_c   1.000
_cell.angle_alpha   90.00
_cell.angle_beta   90.00
_cell.angle_gamma   90.00
#
_symmetry.space_group_name_H-M   'P 1'
#
loop_
_entity.id
_entity.type
_entity.pdbx_description
1 polymer ?
#
loop_
_entity_poly.entity_id
_entity_poly.type
_entity_poly.pdbx_seq_one_letter_code
_entity_poly.pdbx_strand_id
1 'polypeptide(L)'
;MIAKRLVLVALIAVAAANQQYCKCVCSGNTVVGKIDKCVMCNSSWCLEKNDKLCEEKEDEEKIVISCFQIESTKEKVIIVLFVLGVIAMEMWILGERGV
;
A
#
# COMPACT_ATOMS: atom_id res chain seq x y z
N MET A 1 4.63 1.72 -32.66
CA MET A 1 5.71 2.26 -31.80
C MET A 1 5.22 3.08 -30.61
N ILE A 2 4.21 3.95 -30.77
CA ILE A 2 3.69 4.82 -29.69
C ILE A 2 3.03 4.02 -28.56
N ALA A 3 2.18 3.04 -28.89
CA ALA A 3 1.54 2.16 -27.89
C ALA A 3 2.55 1.42 -27.00
N LYS A 4 3.68 0.97 -27.57
CA LYS A 4 4.73 0.26 -26.85
C LYS A 4 5.45 1.17 -25.84
N ARG A 5 5.60 2.46 -26.16
CA ARG A 5 6.15 3.46 -25.24
C ARG A 5 5.17 3.81 -24.12
N LEU A 6 3.87 3.92 -24.42
CA LEU A 6 2.83 4.16 -23.42
C LEU A 6 2.74 3.02 -22.39
N VAL A 7 2.81 1.77 -22.85
CA VAL A 7 2.84 0.59 -21.96
C VAL A 7 4.07 0.63 -21.03
N LEU A 8 5.23 0.99 -21.56
CA LEU A 8 6.47 1.07 -20.78
C LEU A 8 6.41 2.15 -19.71
N VAL A 9 5.82 3.31 -20.03
CA VAL A 9 5.62 4.41 -19.06
C VAL A 9 4.62 4.02 -17.98
N ALA A 10 3.53 3.32 -18.33
CA ALA A 10 2.55 2.84 -17.37
C ALA A 10 3.16 1.84 -16.37
N LEU A 11 4.00 0.92 -16.83
CA LEU A 11 4.69 -0.05 -15.97
C LEU A 11 5.64 0.63 -14.97
N ILE A 12 6.37 1.66 -15.41
CA ILE A 12 7.27 2.42 -14.54
C ILE A 12 6.49 3.20 -13.47
N ALA A 13 5.36 3.82 -13.84
CA ALA A 13 4.53 4.57 -12.90
C ALA A 13 3.96 3.69 -11.78
N VAL A 14 3.56 2.46 -12.10
CA VAL A 14 3.08 1.48 -11.12
C VAL A 14 4.18 1.08 -10.14
N ALA A 15 5.42 0.90 -10.60
CA ALA A 15 6.55 0.55 -9.75
C ALA A 15 6.94 1.67 -8.76
N ALA A 16 6.65 2.93 -9.10
CA ALA A 16 6.96 4.09 -8.27
C ALA A 16 5.90 4.41 -7.20
N ALA A 17 4.71 3.77 -7.24
CA ALA A 17 3.61 4.05 -6.33
C ALA A 17 3.74 3.32 -4.97
N ASN A 18 4.83 3.56 -4.25
CA ASN A 18 5.06 3.02 -2.91
C ASN A 18 4.58 4.03 -1.85
N GLN A 19 3.41 3.81 -1.26
CA GLN A 19 2.92 4.64 -0.15
C GLN A 19 3.26 3.97 1.19
N GLN A 20 4.04 4.67 2.03
CA GLN A 20 4.41 4.19 3.37
C GLN A 20 3.44 4.75 4.41
N TYR A 21 3.13 3.92 5.40
CA TYR A 21 2.26 4.26 6.51
C TYR A 21 2.92 3.84 7.82
N CYS A 22 2.68 4.63 8.85
CA CYS A 22 3.12 4.41 10.21
C CYS A 22 1.92 4.00 11.06
N LYS A 23 2.01 2.85 11.73
CA LYS A 23 1.03 2.38 12.71
C LYS A 23 1.66 2.44 14.09
N CYS A 24 0.95 3.04 15.05
CA CYS A 24 1.31 3.02 16.45
C CYS A 24 0.19 2.36 17.25
N VAL A 25 0.56 1.47 18.17
CA VAL A 25 -0.38 0.74 19.04
C VAL A 25 0.04 0.92 20.50
N CYS A 26 -0.91 1.27 21.36
CA CYS A 26 -0.69 1.43 22.81
C CYS A 26 -1.99 1.14 23.58
N SER A 27 -1.97 0.25 24.58
CA SER A 27 -3.12 -0.11 25.44
C SER A 27 -4.50 -0.27 24.72
N GLY A 28 -4.52 -0.77 23.48
CA GLY A 28 -5.75 -0.92 22.68
C GLY A 28 -6.10 0.28 21.77
N ASN A 29 -5.46 1.42 21.94
CA ASN A 29 -5.55 2.55 21.02
C ASN A 29 -4.63 2.34 19.82
N THR A 30 -5.13 2.70 18.63
CA THR A 30 -4.39 2.57 17.37
C THR A 30 -4.46 3.87 16.59
N VAL A 31 -3.30 4.32 16.09
CA VAL A 31 -3.23 5.42 15.11
C VAL A 31 -2.48 4.97 13.89
N VAL A 32 -2.96 5.44 12.73
CA VAL A 32 -2.38 5.14 11.43
C VAL A 32 -2.31 6.44 10.63
N GLY A 33 -1.15 6.72 10.05
CA GLY A 33 -0.98 7.88 9.18
C GLY A 33 0.06 7.65 8.10
N LYS A 34 -0.04 8.46 7.06
CA LYS A 34 0.86 8.40 5.90
C LYS A 34 2.18 9.10 6.22
N ILE A 35 3.28 8.49 5.79
CA ILE A 35 4.64 9.01 5.95
C ILE A 35 5.44 8.81 4.66
N ASP A 36 6.46 9.64 4.42
CA ASP A 36 7.31 9.51 3.24
C ASP A 36 8.48 8.54 3.44
N LYS A 37 8.96 8.40 4.68
CA LYS A 37 10.08 7.51 5.04
C LYS A 37 9.82 6.84 6.38
N CYS A 38 10.02 5.52 6.48
CA CYS A 38 9.88 4.78 7.75
C CYS A 38 10.74 5.32 8.90
N VAL A 39 11.86 5.98 8.61
CA VAL A 39 12.70 6.62 9.66
C VAL A 39 11.95 7.73 10.43
N MET A 40 10.91 8.31 9.83
CA MET A 40 10.05 9.32 10.47
C MET A 40 9.00 8.69 11.39
N CYS A 41 8.81 7.37 11.33
CA CYS A 41 7.90 6.63 12.20
C CYS A 41 8.60 6.36 13.53
N ASN A 42 8.41 7.25 14.50
CA ASN A 42 8.99 7.14 15.84
C ASN A 42 7.94 7.49 16.91
N SER A 43 8.27 7.28 18.19
CA SER A 43 7.33 7.53 19.29
C SER A 43 6.86 8.99 19.35
N SER A 44 7.73 9.95 19.00
CA SER A 44 7.33 11.37 18.95
C SER A 44 6.31 11.67 17.86
N TRP A 45 6.39 11.04 16.69
CA TRP A 45 5.38 11.17 15.63
C TRP A 45 4.02 10.57 16.07
N CYS A 46 4.06 9.44 16.79
CA CYS A 46 2.85 8.84 17.34
C CYS A 46 2.14 9.76 18.35
N LEU A 47 2.91 10.39 19.24
CA LEU A 47 2.40 11.33 20.26
C LEU A 47 1.97 12.67 19.66
N GLU A 48 2.63 13.15 18.61
CA GLU A 48 2.19 14.34 17.87
C GLU A 48 0.82 14.11 17.23
N LYS A 49 0.55 12.89 16.76
CA LYS A 49 -0.73 12.57 16.12
C LYS A 49 -1.86 12.37 17.13
N ASN A 50 -1.55 11.85 18.31
CA ASN A 50 -2.51 11.71 19.40
C ASN A 50 -1.73 11.70 20.73
N ASP A 51 -1.80 12.79 21.49
CA ASP A 51 -1.11 12.95 22.76
C ASP A 51 -1.66 11.98 23.82
N LYS A 52 -2.93 11.62 23.70
CA LYS A 52 -3.63 10.71 24.62
C LYS A 52 -3.47 9.23 24.30
N LEU A 53 -2.58 8.85 23.37
CA LEU A 53 -2.49 7.47 22.90
C LEU A 53 -2.18 6.46 24.02
N CYS A 54 -1.45 6.91 25.06
CA CYS A 54 -1.04 6.11 26.22
C CYS A 54 -1.35 6.78 27.57
N GLU A 55 -2.31 7.72 27.65
CA GLU A 55 -2.48 8.58 28.83
C GLU A 55 -3.08 7.87 30.06
N GLU A 56 -3.38 6.58 29.99
CA GLU A 56 -4.00 5.84 31.09
C GLU A 56 -3.36 4.46 31.26
N LYS A 57 -2.14 4.41 31.82
CA LYS A 57 -1.72 3.49 32.91
C LYS A 57 -0.23 3.57 33.15
N GLU A 58 0.12 3.47 34.43
CA GLU A 58 1.45 3.65 35.04
C GLU A 58 2.44 2.53 34.73
N ASP A 59 2.14 1.63 33.80
CA ASP A 59 3.05 0.56 33.40
C ASP A 59 3.77 0.95 32.10
N GLU A 60 5.02 0.55 31.98
CA GLU A 60 5.94 0.81 30.87
C GLU A 60 5.45 0.16 29.54
N GLU A 61 4.28 0.57 29.05
CA GLU A 61 3.64 -0.02 27.90
C GLU A 61 4.39 0.39 26.63
N LYS A 62 5.18 -0.56 26.12
CA LYS A 62 5.96 -0.40 24.90
C LYS A 62 5.04 0.00 23.75
N ILE A 63 5.14 1.26 23.31
CA ILE A 63 4.54 1.74 22.06
C ILE A 63 5.07 0.84 20.94
N VAL A 64 4.20 0.01 20.37
CA VAL A 64 4.58 -0.85 19.25
C VAL A 64 4.43 -0.02 17.99
N ILE A 65 5.57 0.33 17.41
CA ILE A 65 5.66 1.08 16.16
C ILE A 65 5.86 0.09 15.02
N SER A 66 5.03 0.19 13.99
CA SER A 66 5.13 -0.63 12.79
C SER A 66 5.07 0.26 11.57
N CYS A 67 6.12 0.21 10.74
CA CYS A 67 6.06 0.82 9.41
C CYS A 67 5.56 -0.23 8.42
N PHE A 68 4.52 0.09 7.67
CA PHE A 68 3.98 -0.78 6.64
C PHE A 68 3.92 -0.01 5.33
N GLN A 69 4.39 -0.66 4.26
CA GLN A 69 4.07 -0.16 2.93
C GLN A 69 2.67 -0.68 2.62
N ILE A 70 1.73 0.22 2.34
CA ILE A 70 0.46 -0.21 1.76
C ILE A 70 0.78 -0.61 0.33
N GLU A 71 1.16 -1.87 0.18
CA GLU A 71 1.32 -2.54 -1.12
C GLU A 71 -0.05 -2.78 -1.79
N SER A 72 -1.16 -2.21 -1.27
CA SER A 72 -2.51 -2.38 -1.81
C SER A 72 -2.61 -2.03 -3.30
N THR A 73 -1.82 -1.05 -3.77
CA THR A 73 -1.77 -0.74 -5.20
C THR A 73 -1.16 -1.90 -5.99
N LYS A 74 -0.11 -2.52 -5.48
CA LYS A 74 0.52 -3.69 -6.11
C LYS A 74 -0.40 -4.91 -6.07
N GLU A 75 -1.07 -5.16 -4.94
CA GLU A 75 -2.07 -6.23 -4.82
C GLU A 75 -3.22 -6.04 -5.82
N LYS A 76 -3.78 -4.82 -5.90
CA LYS A 76 -4.81 -4.48 -6.89
C LYS A 76 -4.31 -4.62 -8.33
N VAL A 77 -3.10 -4.18 -8.62
CA VAL A 77 -2.52 -4.29 -9.96
C VAL A 77 -2.34 -5.75 -10.37
N ILE A 78 -1.84 -6.61 -9.48
CA ILE A 78 -1.68 -8.04 -9.75
C ILE A 78 -3.03 -8.67 -10.11
N ILE A 79 -4.07 -8.38 -9.34
CA ILE A 79 -5.42 -8.89 -9.59
C ILE A 79 -5.95 -8.40 -10.96
N VAL A 80 -5.82 -7.11 -11.25
CA VAL A 80 -6.29 -6.53 -12.52
C VAL A 80 -5.53 -7.12 -13.72
N LEU A 81 -4.21 -7.27 -13.62
CA LEU A 81 -3.38 -7.86 -14.67
C LEU A 81 -3.78 -9.32 -14.94
N PHE A 82 -4.02 -10.09 -13.88
CA PHE A 82 -4.45 -11.48 -14.01
C PHE A 82 -5.82 -11.58 -14.70
N VAL A 83 -6.81 -10.80 -14.26
CA VAL A 83 -8.15 -10.79 -14.86
C VAL A 83 -8.11 -10.37 -16.33
N LEU A 84 -7.35 -9.31 -16.66
CA LEU A 84 -7.18 -8.88 -18.04
C LEU A 84 -6.46 -9.94 -18.89
N GLY A 85 -5.49 -10.66 -18.32
CA GLY A 85 -4.82 -11.77 -19.00
C GLY A 85 -5.77 -12.91 -19.35
N VAL A 86 -6.65 -13.30 -18.43
CA VAL A 86 -7.68 -14.32 -18.68
C VAL A 86 -8.67 -13.87 -19.74
N ILE A 87 -9.22 -12.66 -19.61
CA ILE A 87 -10.17 -12.11 -20.59
C ILE A 87 -9.52 -11.98 -21.98
N ALA A 88 -8.25 -11.58 -22.03
CA ALA A 88 -7.51 -11.48 -23.28
C ALA A 88 -7.31 -12.86 -23.93
N MET A 89 -6.98 -13.90 -23.16
CA MET A 89 -6.90 -15.27 -23.69
C MET A 89 -8.26 -15.75 -24.22
N GLU A 90 -9.32 -15.55 -23.45
CA GLU A 90 -10.67 -15.96 -23.85
C GLU A 90 -11.14 -15.20 -25.10
N MET A 91 -10.91 -13.88 -25.17
CA MET A 91 -11.20 -13.06 -26.36
C MET A 91 -10.35 -13.47 -27.56
N TRP A 92 -9.09 -13.84 -27.36
CA TRP A 92 -8.24 -14.32 -28.46
C TRP A 92 -8.80 -15.60 -29.05
N ILE A 93 -9.21 -16.54 -28.19
CA ILE A 93 -9.79 -17.82 -28.60
C ILE A 93 -11.16 -17.65 -29.27
N LEU A 94 -12.02 -16.77 -28.77
CA LEU A 94 -13.31 -16.43 -29.39
C LEU A 94 -13.16 -15.60 -30.68
N GLY A 95 -12.09 -14.81 -30.79
CA GLY A 95 -11.76 -14.08 -32.01
C GLY A 95 -11.22 -14.99 -33.12
N GLU A 96 -10.49 -16.03 -32.77
CA GLU A 96 -10.00 -17.05 -33.72
C GLU A 96 -11.05 -18.11 -34.05
N ARG A 97 -11.86 -18.54 -33.06
CA ARG A 97 -13.11 -19.27 -33.30
C ARG A 97 -14.22 -18.28 -33.55
N GLY A 98 -14.06 -17.48 -34.61
CA GLY A 98 -15.01 -16.46 -35.00
C GLY A 98 -16.46 -16.91 -34.86
N VAL A 99 -17.33 -15.91 -34.76
CA VAL A 99 -18.64 -16.03 -35.43
C VAL A 99 -18.50 -16.84 -36.72
#